data_AF-A4NZV9-F1
#
_entry.id   AF-A4NZV9-F1
#
_cell.length_a   1.000
_cell.length_b   1.000
_cell.length_c   1.000
_cell.angle_alpha   90.00
_cell.angle_beta   90.00
_cell.angle_gamma   90.00
#
_symmetry.space_group_name_H-M   'P 1'
#
loop_
_entity.id
_entity.type
_entity.pdbx_description
1 polymer ?
#
loop_
_entity_poly.entity_id
_entity_poly.type
_entity_poly.pdbx_seq_one_letter_code
_entity_poly.pdbx_strand_id
1 'polypeptide(L)'
;MKIRTYGWIQNPSSFQSLKKVVQIFDTASQHYQNLKDNLINSIYNEVIRNNLKDKLINNENEFTYLELVGTSKNKQGKPPSSRKDAVADALIQISIEPQQIKSTGKTWTDNWTADGFLRWAVSFNFIKVDREKDTFSITEKGLAFSQANDEEQELDILRTALLAYPPATQILSLLEENGDYCTKYYLGSKLGFRGEKGFTSYNEDIMYDWLASSSAVEKKKIKSDIEGTSDKYARGICNWLKNVGFVQTKQVKRKFQNGQKRKSSRI
;
A
#
# COMPACT_ATOMS: atom_id res chain seq x y z
N MET A 1 -11.52 7.59 22.06
CA MET A 1 -10.67 6.71 21.23
C MET A 1 -11.42 6.20 19.99
N LYS A 2 -10.91 6.45 18.77
CA LYS A 2 -11.45 5.85 17.54
C LYS A 2 -10.74 4.52 17.26
N ILE A 3 -11.48 3.51 16.81
CA ILE A 3 -10.90 2.22 16.43
C ILE A 3 -10.37 2.32 14.99
N ARG A 4 -9.08 2.00 14.81
CA ARG A 4 -8.37 2.01 13.52
C ARG A 4 -7.69 0.66 13.31
N THR A 5 -7.54 0.24 12.07
CA THR A 5 -6.83 -1.00 11.70
C THR A 5 -5.48 -0.67 11.10
N TYR A 6 -4.41 -1.25 11.65
CA TYR A 6 -3.03 -1.16 11.16
C TYR A 6 -2.43 -2.56 11.00
N GLY A 7 -1.21 -2.66 10.48
CA GLY A 7 -0.47 -3.92 10.37
C GLY A 7 -0.85 -4.80 9.18
N TRP A 8 -1.87 -4.43 8.41
CA TRP A 8 -2.25 -5.11 7.16
C TRP A 8 -2.59 -4.06 6.10
N ILE A 9 -1.89 -4.11 4.96
CA ILE A 9 -1.98 -3.09 3.93
C ILE A 9 -2.43 -3.69 2.61
N GLN A 10 -3.46 -3.10 2.00
CA GLN A 10 -3.89 -3.42 0.64
C GLN A 10 -3.62 -2.26 -0.30
N ASN A 11 -3.21 -2.59 -1.53
CA ASN A 11 -3.04 -1.67 -2.65
C ASN A 11 -1.94 -0.58 -2.56
N PRO A 12 -0.87 -0.66 -1.75
CA PRO A 12 0.16 0.35 -1.88
C PRO A 12 1.07 0.01 -3.08
N SER A 13 1.45 1.04 -3.85
CA SER A 13 2.00 0.86 -5.21
C SER A 13 3.53 0.89 -5.27
N SER A 14 4.19 1.80 -4.56
CA SER A 14 5.65 1.97 -4.61
C SER A 14 6.22 2.59 -3.33
N PHE A 15 7.49 2.29 -3.02
CA PHE A 15 8.23 2.91 -1.92
C PHE A 15 8.45 4.41 -2.13
N GLN A 16 8.61 4.87 -3.38
CA GLN A 16 8.66 6.31 -3.69
C GLN A 16 7.41 7.05 -3.22
N SER A 17 6.23 6.43 -3.41
CA SER A 17 4.96 7.00 -2.95
C SER A 17 4.87 6.99 -1.42
N LEU A 18 5.36 5.92 -0.79
CA LEU A 18 5.48 5.85 0.66
C LEU A 18 6.40 6.96 1.21
N LYS A 19 7.54 7.22 0.57
CA LYS A 19 8.48 8.30 0.94
C LYS A 19 7.83 9.67 0.88
N LYS A 20 7.08 9.97 -0.20
CA LYS A 20 6.28 11.20 -0.29
C LYS A 20 5.28 11.33 0.86
N VAL A 21 4.63 10.25 1.28
CA VAL A 21 3.69 10.26 2.41
C VAL A 21 4.39 10.53 3.73
N VAL A 22 5.55 9.93 3.96
CA VAL A 22 6.36 10.21 5.16
C VAL A 22 6.87 11.66 5.15
N GLN A 23 7.26 12.17 3.99
CA GLN A 23 7.72 13.55 3.80
C GLN A 23 6.64 14.61 4.04
N ILE A 24 5.34 14.26 4.11
CA ILE A 24 4.28 15.19 4.57
C ILE A 24 4.54 15.69 5.99
N PHE A 25 5.32 14.97 6.79
CA PHE A 25 5.61 15.29 8.18
C PHE A 25 7.04 15.84 8.39
N ASP A 26 7.85 15.89 7.34
CA ASP A 26 9.20 16.46 7.38
C ASP A 26 9.19 17.85 6.74
N THR A 27 9.11 18.88 7.59
CA THR A 27 8.99 20.28 7.17
C THR A 27 10.18 20.77 6.34
N ALA A 28 11.35 20.12 6.45
CA ALA A 28 12.52 20.44 5.66
C ALA A 28 12.53 19.74 4.29
N SER A 29 11.65 18.75 4.06
CA SER A 29 11.66 17.97 2.82
C SER A 29 11.14 18.76 1.62
N GLN A 30 11.70 18.44 0.44
CA GLN A 30 11.25 19.05 -0.81
C GLN A 30 9.77 18.77 -1.11
N HIS A 31 9.26 17.60 -0.73
CA HIS A 31 7.86 17.26 -0.93
C HIS A 31 6.94 18.05 0.01
N TYR A 32 7.33 18.29 1.27
CA TYR A 32 6.58 19.19 2.16
C TYR A 32 6.47 20.61 1.60
N GLN A 33 7.58 21.16 1.10
CA GLN A 33 7.57 22.49 0.47
C GLN A 33 6.67 22.50 -0.77
N ASN A 34 6.76 21.48 -1.63
CA ASN A 34 5.87 21.35 -2.79
C ASN A 34 4.38 21.17 -2.39
N LEU A 35 4.11 20.49 -1.28
CA LEU A 35 2.77 20.34 -0.72
C LEU A 35 2.21 21.70 -0.32
N LYS A 36 2.99 22.47 0.45
CA LYS A 36 2.67 23.81 0.94
C LYS A 36 2.44 24.81 -0.19
N ASP A 37 3.32 24.83 -1.19
CA ASP A 37 3.34 25.89 -2.19
C ASP A 37 2.45 25.58 -3.41
N ASN A 38 2.37 24.30 -3.80
CA ASN A 38 1.77 23.90 -5.07
C ASN A 38 0.59 22.93 -4.90
N LEU A 39 0.84 21.74 -4.33
CA LEU A 39 -0.14 20.64 -4.37
C LEU A 39 -1.41 20.96 -3.58
N ILE A 40 -1.32 21.75 -2.50
CA ILE A 40 -2.47 22.14 -1.68
C ILE A 40 -3.59 22.80 -2.51
N ASN A 41 -3.24 23.46 -3.61
CA ASN A 41 -4.20 24.10 -4.52
C ASN A 41 -5.09 23.08 -5.26
N SER A 42 -4.73 21.79 -5.24
CA SER A 42 -5.53 20.70 -5.82
C SER A 42 -6.72 20.29 -4.95
N ILE A 43 -6.78 20.73 -3.69
CA ILE A 43 -7.93 20.50 -2.81
C ILE A 43 -9.08 21.41 -3.25
N TYR A 44 -10.20 20.80 -3.62
CA TYR A 44 -11.32 21.50 -4.22
C TYR A 44 -12.10 22.35 -3.21
N ASN A 45 -12.31 21.84 -2.00
CA ASN A 45 -13.06 22.55 -0.97
C ASN A 45 -12.18 23.64 -0.34
N GLU A 46 -12.58 24.90 -0.47
CA GLU A 46 -11.76 26.04 -0.06
C GLU A 46 -11.52 26.10 1.44
N VAL A 47 -12.51 25.73 2.26
CA VAL A 47 -12.38 25.73 3.72
C VAL A 47 -11.33 24.69 4.15
N ILE A 48 -11.43 23.47 3.62
CA ILE A 48 -10.45 22.41 3.89
C ILE A 48 -9.07 22.81 3.39
N ARG A 49 -8.99 23.34 2.17
CA ARG A 49 -7.74 23.81 1.55
C ARG A 49 -7.06 24.87 2.41
N ASN A 50 -7.80 25.91 2.83
CA ASN A 50 -7.24 27.02 3.59
C ASN A 50 -6.78 26.56 4.97
N ASN A 51 -7.59 25.76 5.68
CA ASN A 51 -7.18 25.21 6.99
C ASN A 51 -5.90 24.38 6.88
N LEU A 52 -5.81 23.49 5.90
CA LEU A 52 -4.59 22.69 5.67
C LEU A 52 -3.41 23.55 5.22
N LYS A 53 -3.64 24.56 4.39
CA LYS A 53 -2.60 25.50 3.94
C LYS A 53 -2.02 26.28 5.11
N ASP A 54 -2.86 26.77 6.01
CA ASP A 54 -2.43 27.53 7.20
C ASP A 54 -1.53 26.65 8.09
N LYS A 55 -1.93 25.39 8.33
CA LYS A 55 -1.08 24.41 9.03
C LYS A 55 0.28 24.23 8.36
N LEU A 56 0.29 24.06 7.04
CA LEU A 56 1.52 23.85 6.29
C LEU A 56 2.45 25.07 6.33
N ILE A 57 1.89 26.29 6.23
CA ILE A 57 2.61 27.56 6.35
C ILE A 57 3.22 27.73 7.75
N ASN A 58 2.50 27.30 8.78
CA ASN A 58 2.98 27.32 10.17
C ASN A 58 3.98 26.20 10.48
N ASN A 59 4.41 25.43 9.48
CA ASN A 59 5.30 24.28 9.63
C ASN A 59 4.78 23.23 10.62
N GLU A 60 3.46 23.04 10.68
CA GLU A 60 2.88 21.94 11.46
C GLU A 60 3.29 20.59 10.87
N ASN A 61 3.64 19.65 11.74
CA ASN A 61 4.07 18.30 11.38
C ASN A 61 3.24 17.22 12.10
N GLU A 62 2.06 17.59 12.60
CA GLU A 62 1.09 16.70 13.20
C GLU A 62 -0.27 16.90 12.55
N PHE A 63 -0.86 15.81 12.06
CA PHE A 63 -2.10 15.86 11.31
C PHE A 63 -3.07 14.79 11.80
N THR A 64 -4.37 15.10 11.75
CA THR A 64 -5.43 14.14 12.05
C THR A 64 -5.59 13.12 10.92
N TYR A 65 -6.21 11.97 11.22
CA TYR A 65 -6.56 10.99 10.20
C TYR A 65 -7.35 11.61 9.04
N LEU A 66 -8.30 12.49 9.34
CA LEU A 66 -9.17 13.09 8.32
C LEU A 66 -8.39 14.04 7.40
N GLU A 67 -7.44 14.79 7.94
CA GLU A 67 -6.56 15.68 7.16
C GLU A 67 -5.61 14.91 6.25
N LEU A 68 -5.22 13.69 6.63
CA LEU A 68 -4.32 12.85 5.87
C LEU A 68 -5.05 12.01 4.81
N VAL A 69 -6.13 11.33 5.20
CA VAL A 69 -6.83 10.35 4.37
C VAL A 69 -8.01 10.95 3.62
N GLY A 70 -8.70 11.90 4.24
CA GLY A 70 -9.85 12.58 3.68
C GLY A 70 -11.08 11.68 3.57
N THR A 71 -11.98 12.06 2.68
CA THR A 71 -13.22 11.36 2.41
C THR A 71 -13.40 11.14 0.91
N SER A 72 -14.48 10.45 0.52
CA SER A 72 -14.91 10.35 -0.87
C SER A 72 -16.14 11.23 -1.04
N LYS A 73 -15.94 12.51 -1.39
CA LYS A 73 -17.00 13.50 -1.64
C LYS A 73 -16.88 14.08 -3.04
N ASN A 74 -18.00 14.53 -3.60
CA ASN A 74 -18.03 15.32 -4.82
C ASN A 74 -17.81 16.82 -4.52
N LYS A 75 -17.84 17.64 -5.57
CA LYS A 75 -17.70 19.10 -5.49
C LYS A 75 -18.71 19.78 -4.55
N GLN A 76 -19.89 19.21 -4.36
CA GLN A 76 -20.94 19.71 -3.48
C GLN A 76 -20.83 19.17 -2.03
N GLY A 77 -19.76 18.43 -1.71
CA GLY A 77 -19.57 17.84 -0.39
C GLY A 77 -20.45 16.61 -0.09
N LYS A 78 -21.15 16.08 -1.10
CA LYS A 78 -22.02 14.90 -0.99
C LYS A 78 -21.29 13.62 -1.43
N PRO A 79 -21.77 12.43 -1.04
CA PRO A 79 -21.27 11.18 -1.62
C PRO A 79 -21.33 11.22 -3.15
N PRO A 80 -20.24 10.88 -3.85
CA PRO A 80 -20.21 10.94 -5.30
C PRO A 80 -21.04 9.80 -5.91
N SER A 81 -21.73 10.08 -7.01
CA SER A 81 -22.44 9.07 -7.83
C SER A 81 -21.48 8.02 -8.39
N SER A 82 -20.24 8.40 -8.70
CA SER A 82 -19.21 7.51 -9.18
C SER A 82 -17.82 8.00 -8.75
N ARG A 83 -16.82 7.10 -8.73
CA ARG A 83 -15.44 7.43 -8.27
C ARG A 83 -14.78 8.56 -9.05
N LYS A 84 -15.18 8.78 -10.31
CA LYS A 84 -14.68 9.89 -11.14
C LYS A 84 -15.22 11.26 -10.72
N ASP A 85 -16.34 11.29 -10.00
CA ASP A 85 -17.01 12.53 -9.55
C ASP A 85 -16.50 12.99 -8.18
N ALA A 86 -15.70 12.15 -7.52
CA ALA A 86 -15.04 12.52 -6.27
C ALA A 86 -14.02 13.65 -6.50
N VAL A 87 -13.67 14.39 -5.45
CA VAL A 87 -12.61 15.40 -5.44
C VAL A 87 -11.63 15.14 -4.31
N ALA A 88 -10.41 15.66 -4.42
CA ALA A 88 -9.43 15.58 -3.35
C ALA A 88 -9.79 16.49 -2.18
N ASP A 89 -9.62 15.99 -0.96
CA ASP A 89 -9.89 16.71 0.29
C ASP A 89 -8.87 16.44 1.41
N ALA A 90 -7.70 15.87 1.09
CA ALA A 90 -6.69 15.54 2.10
C ALA A 90 -5.24 15.47 1.55
N LEU A 91 -4.26 15.54 2.46
CA LEU A 91 -2.84 15.68 2.16
C LEU A 91 -2.24 14.46 1.44
N ILE A 92 -2.59 13.23 1.83
CA ILE A 92 -2.06 12.03 1.14
C ILE A 92 -2.67 11.90 -0.24
N GLN A 93 -3.95 12.25 -0.41
CA GLN A 93 -4.63 12.17 -1.70
C GLN A 93 -3.91 13.00 -2.77
N ILE A 94 -3.51 14.22 -2.43
CA ILE A 94 -2.79 15.14 -3.33
C ILE A 94 -1.28 14.86 -3.42
N SER A 95 -0.74 14.03 -2.53
CA SER A 95 0.69 13.67 -2.53
C SER A 95 1.01 12.50 -3.46
N ILE A 96 0.02 11.67 -3.78
CA ILE A 96 0.19 10.45 -4.58
C ILE A 96 -0.40 10.65 -5.97
N GLU A 97 0.47 10.50 -6.96
CA GLU A 97 0.07 10.50 -8.37
C GLU A 97 -0.58 9.16 -8.74
N PRO A 98 -1.82 9.16 -9.27
CA PRO A 98 -2.51 7.92 -9.60
C PRO A 98 -1.95 7.31 -10.89
N GLN A 99 -1.94 5.97 -10.97
CA GLN A 99 -1.46 5.23 -12.15
C GLN A 99 -2.21 5.60 -13.45
N GLN A 100 -3.45 6.08 -13.33
CA GLN A 100 -4.34 6.42 -14.45
C GLN A 100 -4.29 7.90 -14.83
N ILE A 101 -3.30 8.67 -14.38
CA ILE A 101 -3.20 10.10 -14.69
C ILE A 101 -3.25 10.37 -16.21
N LYS A 102 -2.56 9.56 -17.01
CA LYS A 102 -2.50 9.70 -18.48
C LYS A 102 -3.86 9.52 -19.17
N SER A 103 -4.74 8.71 -18.60
CA SER A 103 -6.05 8.40 -19.19
C SER A 103 -7.20 9.21 -18.61
N THR A 104 -7.04 9.76 -17.40
CA THR A 104 -8.12 10.44 -16.67
C THR A 104 -7.85 11.92 -16.42
N GLY A 105 -6.60 12.37 -16.55
CA GLY A 105 -6.17 13.70 -16.11
C GLY A 105 -6.22 13.90 -14.59
N LYS A 106 -6.60 12.88 -13.82
CA LYS A 106 -6.72 12.95 -12.37
C LYS A 106 -5.32 12.99 -11.75
N THR A 107 -5.02 14.04 -10.98
CA THR A 107 -3.70 14.28 -10.37
C THR A 107 -3.59 13.83 -8.91
N TRP A 108 -4.61 13.15 -8.38
CA TRP A 108 -4.71 12.78 -6.97
C TRP A 108 -5.30 11.37 -6.80
N THR A 109 -5.02 10.73 -5.66
CA THR A 109 -5.48 9.37 -5.34
C THR A 109 -6.70 9.35 -4.42
N ASP A 110 -7.50 8.28 -4.47
CA ASP A 110 -8.68 8.14 -3.61
C ASP A 110 -8.34 7.91 -2.12
N ASN A 111 -9.34 8.11 -1.26
CA ASN A 111 -9.21 7.98 0.19
C ASN A 111 -8.87 6.55 0.66
N TRP A 112 -9.27 5.52 -0.08
CA TRP A 112 -8.91 4.14 0.26
C TRP A 112 -7.43 3.87 0.01
N THR A 113 -6.92 4.35 -1.12
CA THR A 113 -5.48 4.30 -1.41
C THR A 113 -4.67 5.13 -0.41
N ALA A 114 -5.18 6.31 -0.04
CA ALA A 114 -4.55 7.16 0.97
C ALA A 114 -4.45 6.48 2.36
N ASP A 115 -5.54 5.85 2.81
CA ASP A 115 -5.55 5.03 4.04
C ASP A 115 -4.54 3.89 3.96
N GLY A 116 -4.43 3.22 2.80
CA GLY A 116 -3.42 2.18 2.57
C GLY A 116 -1.99 2.68 2.81
N PHE A 117 -1.62 3.85 2.27
CA PHE A 117 -0.30 4.43 2.50
C PHE A 117 -0.08 4.87 3.95
N LEU A 118 -1.07 5.47 4.61
CA LEU A 118 -0.96 5.83 6.02
C LEU A 118 -0.72 4.60 6.89
N ARG A 119 -1.49 3.53 6.67
CA ARG A 119 -1.30 2.25 7.39
C ARG A 119 0.07 1.66 7.11
N TRP A 120 0.61 1.81 5.91
CA TRP A 120 1.94 1.33 5.58
C TRP A 120 3.01 2.08 6.36
N ALA A 121 2.97 3.41 6.34
CA ALA A 121 3.93 4.24 7.06
C ALA A 121 3.88 3.99 8.58
N VAL A 122 2.68 3.77 9.14
CA VAL A 122 2.51 3.38 10.55
C VAL A 122 3.06 1.97 10.82
N SER A 123 2.78 1.01 9.94
CA SER A 123 3.22 -0.39 10.14
C SER A 123 4.74 -0.55 10.06
N PHE A 124 5.42 0.34 9.32
CA PHE A 124 6.88 0.40 9.23
C PHE A 124 7.50 1.29 10.32
N ASN A 125 6.69 1.83 11.22
CA ASN A 125 7.09 2.76 12.27
C ASN A 125 7.83 4.00 11.73
N PHE A 126 7.47 4.45 10.52
CA PHE A 126 7.91 5.75 10.00
C PHE A 126 7.03 6.88 10.53
N ILE A 127 5.77 6.59 10.80
CA ILE A 127 4.79 7.51 11.38
C ILE A 127 4.22 6.89 12.65
N LYS A 128 4.18 7.65 13.75
CA LYS A 128 3.52 7.25 15.00
C LYS A 128 2.10 7.80 15.04
N VAL A 129 1.25 7.16 15.84
CA VAL A 129 -0.14 7.57 16.04
C VAL A 129 -0.39 7.87 17.52
N ASP A 130 -0.98 9.04 17.79
CA ASP A 130 -1.66 9.32 19.05
C ASP A 130 -3.12 8.84 18.92
N ARG A 131 -3.45 7.75 19.62
CA ARG A 131 -4.78 7.11 19.49
C ARG A 131 -5.88 7.88 20.20
N GLU A 132 -5.55 8.70 21.18
CA GLU A 132 -6.54 9.52 21.88
C GLU A 132 -6.93 10.72 21.02
N LYS A 133 -5.94 11.35 20.38
CA LYS A 133 -6.16 12.49 19.50
C LYS A 133 -6.51 12.14 18.06
N ASP A 134 -6.31 10.89 17.64
CA ASP A 134 -6.43 10.44 16.24
C ASP A 134 -5.52 11.26 15.31
N THR A 135 -4.32 11.61 15.82
CA THR A 135 -3.28 12.38 15.14
C THR A 135 -2.03 11.52 14.87
N PHE A 136 -1.24 11.98 13.90
CA PHE A 136 -0.07 11.28 13.39
C PHE A 136 1.09 12.25 13.28
N SER A 137 2.29 11.78 13.59
CA SER A 137 3.53 12.54 13.46
C SER A 137 4.69 11.63 13.09
N ILE A 138 5.77 12.21 12.56
CA ILE A 138 6.95 11.46 12.12
C ILE A 138 7.71 10.84 13.31
N THR A 139 8.34 9.69 13.08
CA THR A 139 9.31 9.09 14.01
C THR A 139 10.73 9.40 13.56
N GLU A 140 11.73 9.08 14.38
CA GLU A 140 13.14 9.17 13.99
C GLU A 140 13.45 8.28 12.77
N LYS A 141 12.87 7.07 12.71
CA LYS A 141 13.00 6.17 11.55
C LYS A 141 12.36 6.75 10.29
N GLY A 142 11.21 7.40 10.44
CA GLY A 142 10.54 8.10 9.34
C GLY A 142 11.34 9.29 8.85
N LEU A 143 11.96 10.06 9.77
CA LEU A 143 12.81 11.18 9.41
C LEU A 143 14.06 10.71 8.65
N ALA A 144 14.71 9.65 9.12
CA ALA A 144 15.83 9.02 8.41
C ALA A 144 15.41 8.55 7.01
N PHE A 145 14.24 7.92 6.88
CA PHE A 145 13.70 7.50 5.57
C PHE A 145 13.42 8.70 4.66
N SER A 146 12.83 9.78 5.21
CA SER A 146 12.54 11.02 4.49
C SER A 146 13.80 11.67 3.90
N GLN A 147 14.86 11.71 4.71
CA GLN A 147 16.13 12.39 4.45
C GLN A 147 17.18 11.50 3.78
N ALA A 148 16.86 10.24 3.47
CA ALA A 148 17.77 9.35 2.78
C ALA A 148 18.14 9.92 1.40
N ASN A 149 19.44 10.16 1.18
CA ASN A 149 19.96 10.93 0.04
C ASN A 149 20.38 10.05 -1.14
N ASP A 150 20.57 8.75 -0.92
CA ASP A 150 20.88 7.76 -1.95
C ASP A 150 20.02 6.50 -1.80
N GLU A 151 20.02 5.71 -2.87
CA GLU A 151 19.18 4.52 -3.00
C GLU A 151 19.57 3.41 -2.01
N GLU A 152 20.86 3.22 -1.71
CA GLU A 152 21.29 2.13 -0.82
C GLU A 152 20.93 2.44 0.62
N GLN A 153 21.12 3.68 1.07
CA GLN A 153 20.67 4.12 2.38
C GLN A 153 19.15 3.96 2.54
N GLU A 154 18.38 4.31 1.51
CA GLU A 154 16.93 4.12 1.51
C GLU A 154 16.57 2.62 1.61
N LEU A 155 17.25 1.77 0.83
CA LEU A 155 17.05 0.33 0.85
C LEU A 155 17.38 -0.28 2.21
N ASP A 156 18.45 0.13 2.87
CA ASP A 156 18.83 -0.37 4.20
C ASP A 156 17.80 -0.02 5.27
N ILE A 157 17.25 1.19 5.22
CA ILE A 157 16.15 1.60 6.10
C ILE A 157 14.91 0.75 5.84
N LEU A 158 14.56 0.53 4.57
CA LEU A 158 13.41 -0.31 4.18
C LEU A 158 13.59 -1.78 4.56
N ARG A 159 14.79 -2.34 4.38
CA ARG A 159 15.16 -3.70 4.80
C ARG A 159 14.96 -3.86 6.31
N THR A 160 15.48 -2.91 7.08
CA THR A 160 15.32 -2.90 8.55
C THR A 160 13.86 -2.79 8.96
N ALA A 161 13.08 -1.92 8.31
CA ALA A 161 11.65 -1.77 8.59
C ALA A 161 10.85 -3.04 8.25
N LEU A 162 11.17 -3.72 7.15
CA LEU A 162 10.55 -4.99 6.75
C LEU A 162 10.87 -6.13 7.73
N LEU A 163 12.11 -6.23 8.21
CA LEU A 163 12.48 -7.22 9.23
C LEU A 163 11.81 -6.97 10.58
N ALA A 164 11.41 -5.73 10.86
CA ALA A 164 10.63 -5.38 12.05
C ALA A 164 9.11 -5.56 11.86
N TYR A 165 8.64 -5.88 10.64
CA TYR A 165 7.22 -6.03 10.31
C TYR A 165 6.83 -7.52 10.31
N PRO A 166 6.08 -8.01 11.32
CA PRO A 166 5.87 -9.45 11.52
C PRO A 166 5.26 -10.22 10.33
N PRO A 167 4.32 -9.66 9.55
CA PRO A 167 3.83 -10.34 8.35
C PRO A 167 4.91 -10.57 7.29
N ALA A 168 5.93 -9.71 7.20
CA ALA A 168 7.05 -9.91 6.28
C ALA A 168 8.01 -11.00 6.77
N THR A 169 8.36 -11.01 8.06
CA THR A 169 9.19 -12.09 8.62
C THR A 169 8.49 -13.44 8.57
N GLN A 170 7.16 -13.48 8.77
CA GLN A 170 6.38 -14.69 8.58
C GLN A 170 6.49 -15.24 7.14
N ILE A 171 6.45 -14.38 6.12
CA ILE A 171 6.66 -14.81 4.74
C ILE A 171 8.07 -15.39 4.54
N LEU A 172 9.10 -14.75 5.11
CA LEU A 172 10.48 -15.24 5.02
C LEU A 172 10.62 -16.63 5.67
N SER A 173 10.07 -16.82 6.87
CA SER A 173 10.07 -18.12 7.55
C SER A 173 9.32 -19.19 6.75
N LEU A 174 8.16 -18.87 6.16
CA LEU A 174 7.42 -19.84 5.34
C LEU A 174 8.16 -20.26 4.08
N LEU A 175 8.92 -19.35 3.47
CA LEU A 175 9.77 -19.65 2.31
C LEU A 175 10.96 -20.54 2.71
N GLU A 176 11.58 -20.24 3.85
CA GLU A 176 12.67 -21.03 4.42
C GLU A 176 12.21 -22.45 4.78
N GLU A 177 11.09 -22.59 5.51
CA GLU A 177 10.48 -23.86 5.88
C GLU A 177 10.10 -24.72 4.66
N ASN A 178 9.62 -24.10 3.58
CA ASN A 178 9.25 -24.82 2.36
C ASN A 178 10.47 -25.26 1.54
N GLY A 179 11.59 -24.53 1.62
CA GLY A 179 12.85 -24.84 0.92
C GLY A 179 12.81 -24.70 -0.61
N ASP A 180 11.72 -24.17 -1.18
CA ASP A 180 11.53 -23.93 -2.62
C ASP A 180 10.52 -22.79 -2.84
N TYR A 181 10.33 -22.36 -4.09
CA TYR A 181 9.39 -21.31 -4.47
C TYR A 181 7.93 -21.65 -4.07
N CYS A 182 7.25 -20.70 -3.42
CA CYS A 182 5.85 -20.81 -3.01
C CYS A 182 4.90 -19.99 -3.90
N THR A 183 3.61 -20.34 -3.94
CA THR A 183 2.61 -19.46 -4.56
C THR A 183 2.04 -18.48 -3.56
N LYS A 184 1.37 -17.43 -4.07
CA LYS A 184 0.56 -16.53 -3.24
C LYS A 184 -0.55 -17.26 -2.46
N TYR A 185 -1.08 -18.38 -2.98
CA TYR A 185 -2.11 -19.19 -2.31
C TYR A 185 -1.51 -20.01 -1.16
N TYR A 186 -0.34 -20.63 -1.39
CA TYR A 186 0.40 -21.33 -0.34
C TYR A 186 0.71 -20.39 0.84
N LEU A 187 1.24 -19.20 0.52
CA LEU A 187 1.62 -18.20 1.52
C LEU A 187 0.37 -17.59 2.18
N GLY A 188 -0.63 -17.20 1.38
CA GLY A 188 -1.88 -16.60 1.84
C GLY A 188 -2.67 -17.50 2.79
N SER A 189 -2.74 -18.81 2.50
CA SER A 189 -3.38 -19.79 3.38
C SER A 189 -2.68 -19.93 4.73
N LYS A 190 -1.43 -19.46 4.84
CA LYS A 190 -0.61 -19.52 6.05
C LYS A 190 -0.42 -18.18 6.76
N LEU A 191 -0.94 -17.08 6.20
CA LEU A 191 -0.68 -15.71 6.63
C LEU A 191 -1.87 -15.11 7.40
N GLY A 192 -1.59 -14.48 8.54
CA GLY A 192 -2.59 -13.79 9.37
C GLY A 192 -3.58 -14.71 10.10
N PHE A 193 -4.77 -14.19 10.42
CA PHE A 193 -5.81 -14.88 11.19
C PHE A 193 -6.65 -15.81 10.31
N ARG A 194 -6.07 -16.96 9.96
CA ARG A 194 -6.59 -17.90 8.96
C ARG A 194 -8.07 -18.24 9.17
N GLY A 195 -8.88 -18.09 8.13
CA GLY A 195 -10.30 -18.43 8.15
C GLY A 195 -11.21 -17.34 8.71
N GLU A 196 -10.66 -16.27 9.26
CA GLU A 196 -11.43 -15.13 9.74
C GLU A 196 -11.80 -14.15 8.61
N LYS A 197 -12.83 -13.34 8.87
CA LYS A 197 -13.23 -12.26 7.97
C LYS A 197 -12.06 -11.29 7.78
N GLY A 198 -11.61 -11.13 6.53
CA GLY A 198 -10.43 -10.32 6.19
C GLY A 198 -9.15 -11.13 5.97
N PHE A 199 -9.18 -12.45 6.20
CA PHE A 199 -8.04 -13.37 6.03
C PHE A 199 -8.44 -14.63 5.24
N THR A 200 -9.00 -14.40 4.05
CA THR A 200 -9.41 -15.46 3.13
C THR A 200 -8.29 -15.81 2.15
N SER A 201 -8.18 -17.08 1.79
CA SER A 201 -7.25 -17.59 0.78
C SER A 201 -7.93 -18.66 -0.06
N TYR A 202 -7.64 -18.68 -1.36
CA TYR A 202 -8.12 -19.77 -2.22
C TYR A 202 -7.27 -21.03 -2.04
N ASN A 203 -7.91 -22.19 -2.14
CA ASN A 203 -7.17 -23.46 -2.16
C ASN A 203 -6.27 -23.53 -3.41
N GLU A 204 -5.00 -23.79 -3.18
CA GLU A 204 -3.97 -23.77 -4.22
C GLU A 204 -4.24 -24.78 -5.34
N ASP A 205 -4.61 -26.02 -5.02
CA ASP A 205 -4.83 -27.07 -6.02
C ASP A 205 -6.09 -26.80 -6.85
N ILE A 206 -7.18 -26.33 -6.23
CA ILE A 206 -8.38 -25.89 -6.96
C ILE A 206 -8.05 -24.77 -7.95
N MET A 207 -7.27 -23.76 -7.53
CA MET A 207 -6.87 -22.66 -8.41
C MET A 207 -5.99 -23.16 -9.57
N TYR A 208 -5.15 -24.15 -9.32
CA TYR A 208 -4.33 -24.78 -10.34
C TYR A 208 -5.17 -25.55 -11.35
N ASP A 209 -6.11 -26.37 -10.90
CA ASP A 209 -7.00 -27.14 -11.77
C ASP A 209 -7.88 -26.23 -12.61
N TRP A 210 -8.41 -25.16 -12.02
CA TRP A 210 -9.15 -24.14 -12.76
C TRP A 210 -8.28 -23.47 -13.83
N LEU A 211 -7.06 -23.06 -13.49
CA LEU A 211 -6.11 -22.52 -14.48
C LEU A 211 -5.76 -23.54 -15.59
N ALA A 212 -5.83 -24.83 -15.32
CA ALA A 212 -5.54 -25.88 -16.29
C ALA A 212 -6.70 -26.07 -17.29
N SER A 213 -7.95 -26.02 -16.82
CA SER A 213 -9.15 -26.24 -17.63
C SER A 213 -9.67 -24.96 -18.33
N SER A 214 -9.25 -23.77 -17.89
CA SER A 214 -9.75 -22.49 -18.42
C SER A 214 -9.23 -22.07 -19.80
N SER A 215 -10.01 -21.23 -20.46
CA SER A 215 -9.63 -20.51 -21.69
C SER A 215 -8.51 -19.49 -21.45
N ALA A 216 -7.88 -18.98 -22.52
CA ALA A 216 -6.83 -17.96 -22.38
C ALA A 216 -7.33 -16.66 -21.74
N VAL A 217 -8.56 -16.25 -22.06
CA VAL A 217 -9.21 -15.05 -21.50
C VAL A 217 -9.46 -15.24 -20.01
N GLU A 218 -10.02 -16.39 -19.63
CA GLU A 218 -10.34 -16.70 -18.24
C GLU A 218 -9.07 -16.87 -17.39
N LYS A 219 -8.02 -17.50 -17.93
CA LYS A 219 -6.70 -17.56 -17.27
C LYS A 219 -6.14 -16.20 -16.93
N LYS A 220 -6.34 -15.19 -17.80
CA LYS A 220 -5.88 -13.83 -17.53
C LYS A 220 -6.61 -13.28 -16.30
N LYS A 221 -7.94 -13.41 -16.27
CA LYS A 221 -8.79 -13.00 -15.14
C LYS A 221 -8.43 -13.71 -13.84
N ILE A 222 -8.24 -15.03 -13.87
CA ILE A 222 -7.84 -15.82 -12.69
C ILE A 222 -6.51 -15.31 -12.12
N LYS A 223 -5.53 -14.99 -12.98
CA LYS A 223 -4.22 -14.52 -12.55
C LYS A 223 -4.24 -13.09 -12.00
N SER A 224 -5.09 -12.21 -12.54
CA SER A 224 -5.15 -10.79 -12.16
C SER A 224 -6.11 -10.49 -11.02
N ASP A 225 -7.31 -11.07 -11.06
CA ASP A 225 -8.47 -10.56 -10.30
C ASP A 225 -9.02 -11.55 -9.29
N ILE A 226 -8.59 -12.82 -9.34
CA ILE A 226 -9.07 -13.87 -8.43
C ILE A 226 -8.00 -14.15 -7.40
N GLU A 227 -8.19 -13.57 -6.22
CA GLU A 227 -7.36 -13.79 -5.04
C GLU A 227 -8.15 -13.46 -3.77
N GLY A 228 -7.88 -14.23 -2.71
CA GLY A 228 -8.41 -13.94 -1.39
C GLY A 228 -7.71 -12.74 -0.77
N THR A 229 -8.18 -12.31 0.38
CA THR A 229 -7.59 -11.14 1.05
C THR A 229 -6.17 -11.44 1.55
N SER A 230 -5.93 -12.62 2.11
CA SER A 230 -4.60 -13.07 2.52
C SER A 230 -3.67 -13.31 1.33
N ASP A 231 -4.19 -13.81 0.21
CA ASP A 231 -3.41 -13.99 -1.03
C ASP A 231 -2.89 -12.64 -1.54
N LYS A 232 -3.73 -11.60 -1.42
CA LYS A 232 -3.38 -10.23 -1.77
C LYS A 232 -2.34 -9.63 -0.82
N TYR A 233 -2.45 -9.88 0.48
CA TYR A 233 -1.41 -9.50 1.44
C TYR A 233 -0.08 -10.19 1.14
N ALA A 234 -0.10 -11.51 0.96
CA ALA A 234 1.08 -12.29 0.62
C ALA A 234 1.75 -11.75 -0.65
N ARG A 235 0.98 -11.51 -1.71
CA ARG A 235 1.47 -10.92 -2.96
C ARG A 235 2.10 -9.54 -2.76
N GLY A 236 1.45 -8.67 -1.96
CA GLY A 236 1.96 -7.33 -1.66
C GLY A 236 3.29 -7.36 -0.91
N ILE A 237 3.33 -8.12 0.18
CA ILE A 237 4.52 -8.28 1.02
C ILE A 237 5.67 -8.88 0.23
N CYS A 238 5.42 -9.94 -0.56
CA CYS A 238 6.44 -10.54 -1.41
C CYS A 238 7.01 -9.57 -2.43
N ASN A 239 6.17 -8.68 -2.98
CA ASN A 239 6.66 -7.65 -3.89
C ASN A 239 7.57 -6.63 -3.18
N TRP A 240 7.28 -6.27 -1.92
CA TRP A 240 8.16 -5.41 -1.12
C TRP A 240 9.49 -6.08 -0.80
N LEU A 241 9.44 -7.34 -0.31
CA LEU A 241 10.62 -8.16 -0.03
C LEU A 241 11.51 -8.30 -1.29
N LYS A 242 10.89 -8.51 -2.45
CA LYS A 242 11.59 -8.58 -3.74
C LYS A 242 12.27 -7.26 -4.08
N ASN A 243 11.56 -6.15 -3.91
CA ASN A 243 12.09 -4.82 -4.22
C ASN A 243 13.25 -4.39 -3.31
N VAL A 244 13.40 -5.00 -2.12
CA VAL A 244 14.57 -4.76 -1.25
C VAL A 244 15.65 -5.86 -1.33
N GLY A 245 15.45 -6.85 -2.20
CA GLY A 245 16.43 -7.92 -2.46
C GLY A 245 16.36 -9.13 -1.51
N PHE A 246 15.35 -9.25 -0.65
CA PHE A 246 15.23 -10.38 0.28
C PHE A 246 14.68 -11.66 -0.35
N VAL A 247 13.86 -11.54 -1.40
CA VAL A 247 13.31 -12.70 -2.12
C VAL A 247 13.40 -12.49 -3.63
N GLN A 248 13.29 -13.57 -4.38
CA GLN A 248 13.20 -13.54 -5.84
C GLN A 248 11.80 -13.97 -6.28
N THR A 249 11.51 -13.92 -7.58
CA THR A 249 10.28 -14.47 -8.13
C THR A 249 10.59 -15.27 -9.37
N LYS A 250 9.93 -16.41 -9.56
CA LYS A 250 10.18 -17.32 -10.68
C LYS A 250 8.87 -17.76 -11.32
N GLN A 251 8.85 -17.82 -12.65
CA GLN A 251 7.78 -18.55 -13.35
C GLN A 251 8.11 -20.03 -13.39
N VAL A 252 7.42 -20.83 -12.57
CA VAL A 252 7.58 -22.28 -12.50
C VAL A 252 6.53 -22.97 -13.37
N LYS A 253 6.95 -23.94 -14.19
CA LYS A 253 6.01 -24.77 -14.96
C LYS A 253 5.59 -25.98 -14.11
N ARG A 254 4.34 -26.05 -13.64
CA ARG A 254 3.80 -27.25 -12.98
C ARG A 254 3.37 -28.25 -14.08
N LYS A 255 3.72 -29.53 -13.92
CA LYS A 255 3.12 -30.64 -14.68
C LYS A 255 1.81 -30.99 -14.01
N PHE A 256 0.71 -30.92 -14.75
CA PHE A 256 -0.62 -31.32 -14.28
C PHE A 256 -0.80 -32.83 -14.45
N GLN A 257 -1.72 -33.44 -13.69
CA GLN A 257 -2.01 -34.88 -13.75
C GLN A 257 -2.43 -35.35 -15.16
N ASN A 258 -2.96 -34.44 -15.99
CA ASN A 258 -3.27 -34.69 -17.41
C ASN A 258 -2.06 -34.60 -18.37
N GLY A 259 -0.83 -34.57 -17.86
CA GLY A 259 0.41 -34.54 -18.65
C GLY A 259 0.80 -33.17 -19.21
N GLN A 260 -0.01 -32.12 -19.06
CA GLN A 260 0.29 -30.78 -19.58
C GLN A 260 1.29 -30.02 -18.69
N LYS A 261 2.30 -29.37 -19.28
CA LYS A 261 3.24 -28.45 -18.58
C LYS A 261 2.77 -27.01 -18.72
N ARG A 262 2.52 -26.25 -17.66
CA ARG A 262 2.15 -24.81 -17.79
C ARG A 262 2.77 -23.89 -16.73
N LYS A 263 3.08 -22.66 -17.15
CA LYS A 263 3.74 -21.62 -16.35
C LYS A 263 2.81 -21.03 -15.27
N SER A 264 3.29 -20.98 -14.04
CA SER A 264 2.71 -20.38 -12.85
C SER A 264 3.77 -19.50 -12.18
N SER A 265 3.41 -18.30 -11.74
CA SER A 265 4.34 -17.43 -11.01
C SER A 265 4.43 -17.88 -9.56
N ARG A 266 5.64 -18.10 -9.07
CA ARG A 266 5.97 -18.41 -7.70
C ARG A 266 6.97 -17.39 -7.16
N ILE A 267 6.92 -17.15 -5.86
CA ILE A 267 7.84 -16.30 -5.09
C ILE A 267 8.85 -17.21 -4.43
#